data_AF-A0A7S0MTR0-F1
#
_entry.id   AF-A0A7S0MTR0-F1
#
_cell.length_a   1.000
_cell.length_b   1.000
_cell.length_c   1.000
_cell.angle_alpha   90.00
_cell.angle_beta   90.00
_cell.angle_gamma   90.00
#
_symmetry.space_group_name_H-M   'P 1'
#
loop_
_entity.id
_entity.type
_entity.pdbx_description
1 polymer ?
#
loop_
_entity_poly.entity_id
_entity_poly.type
_entity_poly.pdbx_seq_one_letter_code
_entity_poly.pdbx_strand_id
1 'polypeptide(L)'
;EAAEASGSFQFEEVEFVPALSKDPELKRFAQKWGLEDASYIKRFRFDEFYTKSQQDTFFRDLFSSPQAQKSLAVATGRTSWGPIGPVKSVVATELNCTATNMSFFDKIKEMQDPYVIRSKGSIAHCFDEYVDGIQISDELRRLLILEDSDHYE
;
A
#
# COMPACT_ATOMS: atom_id res chain seq x y z
N GLU A 1 25.95 -20.05 20.61
CA GLU A 1 26.13 -20.88 19.41
C GLU A 1 24.98 -20.54 18.48
N ALA A 2 25.25 -19.77 17.41
CA ALA A 2 24.21 -19.46 16.43
C ALA A 2 23.98 -20.75 15.63
N ALA A 3 22.77 -21.29 15.68
CA ALA A 3 22.38 -22.38 14.80
C ALA A 3 22.67 -21.94 13.35
N GLU A 4 23.45 -22.74 12.62
CA GLU A 4 23.61 -22.55 11.18
C GLU A 4 22.22 -22.61 10.56
N ALA A 5 21.76 -21.48 10.02
CA ALA A 5 20.44 -21.36 9.44
C ALA A 5 20.29 -22.42 8.35
N SER A 6 19.32 -23.32 8.55
CA SER A 6 18.75 -24.10 7.46
C SER A 6 18.51 -23.15 6.29
N GLY A 7 19.04 -23.46 5.10
CA GLY A 7 18.85 -22.63 3.91
C GLY A 7 17.41 -22.60 3.39
N SER A 8 16.42 -22.97 4.20
CA SER A 8 15.00 -22.99 3.87
C SER A 8 14.14 -22.53 5.04
N PHE A 9 13.01 -21.91 4.73
CA PHE A 9 12.05 -21.38 5.70
C PHE A 9 10.73 -22.17 5.70
N GLN A 10 10.19 -22.45 6.88
CA GLN A 10 8.82 -22.97 7.02
C GLN A 10 7.87 -21.87 7.45
N PHE A 11 6.61 -21.98 7.01
CA PHE A 11 5.59 -20.96 7.26
C PHE A 11 4.31 -21.55 7.82
N GLU A 12 3.80 -20.92 8.88
CA GLU A 12 2.51 -21.24 9.49
C GLU A 12 1.60 -20.01 9.46
N GLU A 13 0.37 -20.17 8.97
CA GLU A 13 -0.62 -19.10 9.01
C GLU A 13 -1.06 -18.85 10.45
N VAL A 14 -1.10 -17.59 10.85
CA VAL A 14 -1.53 -17.17 12.19
C VAL A 14 -2.78 -16.31 12.04
N GLU A 15 -3.76 -16.55 12.92
CA GLU A 15 -4.96 -15.72 12.98
C GLU A 15 -4.57 -14.25 13.23
N PHE A 16 -5.08 -13.38 12.37
CA PHE A 16 -4.79 -11.96 12.44
C PHE A 16 -6.00 -11.15 12.01
N VAL A 17 -6.37 -10.20 12.86
CA VAL A 17 -7.36 -9.17 12.56
C VAL A 17 -6.64 -7.84 12.39
N PRO A 18 -6.55 -7.29 11.16
CA PRO A 18 -5.92 -6.01 10.89
C PRO A 18 -6.49 -4.86 11.74
N ALA A 19 -5.66 -3.88 12.08
CA ALA A 19 -6.14 -2.66 12.71
C ALA A 19 -7.15 -1.92 11.81
N LEU A 20 -6.93 -1.96 10.50
CA LEU A 20 -7.81 -1.38 9.46
C LEU A 20 -9.26 -1.86 9.58
N SER A 21 -9.49 -3.10 10.02
CA SER A 21 -10.85 -3.64 10.18
C SER A 21 -11.49 -3.30 11.54
N LYS A 22 -10.72 -2.79 12.50
CA LYS A 22 -11.21 -2.47 13.86
C LYS A 22 -11.58 -0.99 14.01
N ASP A 23 -10.86 -0.11 13.32
CA ASP A 23 -11.10 1.33 13.35
C ASP A 23 -12.17 1.71 12.30
N PRO A 24 -13.33 2.27 12.71
CA PRO A 24 -14.40 2.64 11.79
C PRO A 24 -13.99 3.68 10.73
N GLU A 25 -13.08 4.59 11.06
CA GLU A 25 -12.63 5.64 10.15
C GLU A 25 -11.68 5.06 9.10
N LEU A 26 -10.70 4.26 9.53
CA LEU A 26 -9.80 3.55 8.61
C LEU A 26 -10.57 2.57 7.72
N LYS A 27 -11.57 1.88 8.26
CA LYS A 27 -12.45 1.02 7.49
C LYS A 27 -13.18 1.81 6.40
N ARG A 28 -13.75 2.96 6.74
CA ARG A 28 -14.41 3.85 5.77
C ARG A 28 -13.44 4.33 4.68
N PHE A 29 -12.19 4.63 5.03
CA PHE A 29 -11.18 4.98 4.03
C PHE A 29 -10.85 3.79 3.13
N ALA A 30 -10.65 2.59 3.68
CA ALA A 30 -10.41 1.38 2.89
C ALA A 30 -11.54 1.10 1.90
N GLN A 31 -12.80 1.30 2.31
CA GLN A 31 -13.98 1.19 1.44
C GLN A 31 -13.95 2.17 0.28
N LYS A 32 -13.60 3.44 0.53
CA LYS A 32 -13.51 4.46 -0.53
C LYS A 32 -12.53 4.08 -1.65
N TRP A 33 -11.47 3.37 -1.29
CA TRP A 33 -10.45 2.88 -2.22
C TRP A 33 -10.74 1.47 -2.77
N GLY A 34 -11.89 0.88 -2.41
CA GLY A 34 -12.25 -0.48 -2.81
C GLY A 34 -11.37 -1.58 -2.18
N LEU A 35 -10.56 -1.26 -1.16
CA LEU A 35 -9.63 -2.20 -0.56
C LEU A 35 -10.33 -3.29 0.26
N GLU A 36 -11.52 -3.03 0.81
CA GLU A 36 -12.26 -4.04 1.58
C GLU A 36 -12.65 -5.24 0.70
N ASP A 37 -13.03 -5.01 -0.55
CA ASP A 37 -13.48 -6.07 -1.47
C ASP A 37 -12.35 -6.58 -2.38
N ALA A 38 -11.35 -5.74 -2.67
CA ALA A 38 -10.27 -6.03 -3.61
C ALA A 38 -8.94 -6.40 -2.94
N SER A 39 -8.89 -6.51 -1.60
CA SER A 39 -7.68 -6.92 -0.89
C SER A 39 -7.99 -7.73 0.35
N TYR A 40 -7.00 -8.48 0.80
CA TYR A 40 -7.05 -9.18 2.08
C TYR A 40 -5.64 -9.24 2.67
N ILE A 41 -5.55 -9.49 3.97
CA ILE A 41 -4.29 -9.55 4.69
C ILE A 41 -4.19 -10.91 5.38
N LYS A 42 -3.07 -11.60 5.15
CA LYS A 42 -2.69 -12.82 5.85
C LYS A 42 -1.42 -12.58 6.65
N ARG A 43 -1.29 -13.30 7.75
CA ARG A 43 -0.11 -13.26 8.62
C ARG A 43 0.47 -14.66 8.71
N PHE A 44 1.78 -14.72 8.56
CA PHE A 44 2.54 -15.96 8.72
C PHE A 44 3.60 -15.78 9.78
N ARG A 45 3.83 -16.83 10.54
CA ARG A 45 5.03 -17.03 11.35
C ARG A 45 6.01 -17.89 10.57
N PHE A 46 7.30 -17.65 10.77
CA PHE A 46 8.38 -18.47 10.24
C PHE A 46 9.34 -18.90 11.37
N ASP A 47 10.14 -19.93 11.10
CA ASP A 47 10.95 -20.68 12.07
C ASP A 47 12.41 -20.21 12.17
N GLU A 48 12.97 -19.68 11.10
CA GLU A 48 14.39 -19.28 11.01
C GLU A 48 14.61 -17.76 11.11
N PHE A 49 15.84 -17.33 11.44
CA PHE A 49 16.19 -15.91 11.40
C PHE A 49 16.32 -15.41 9.95
N TYR A 50 15.69 -14.28 9.66
CA TYR A 50 15.78 -13.65 8.35
C TYR A 50 16.99 -12.70 8.24
N THR A 51 17.79 -12.88 7.19
CA THR A 51 18.78 -11.87 6.75
C THR A 51 18.51 -11.45 5.32
N LYS A 52 18.88 -10.21 4.96
CA LYS A 52 18.67 -9.67 3.60
C LYS A 52 19.31 -10.50 2.50
N SER A 53 20.41 -11.21 2.80
CA SER A 53 21.07 -12.11 1.86
C SER A 53 20.21 -13.31 1.44
N GLN A 54 19.22 -13.68 2.26
CA GLN A 54 18.32 -14.81 2.04
C GLN A 54 16.98 -14.40 1.42
N GLN A 55 16.84 -13.15 0.96
CA GLN A 55 15.58 -12.59 0.46
C GLN A 55 14.91 -13.45 -0.62
N ASP A 56 15.68 -13.89 -1.61
CA ASP A 56 15.16 -14.70 -2.71
C ASP A 56 14.65 -16.06 -2.23
N THR A 57 15.42 -16.73 -1.38
CA THR A 57 15.05 -17.99 -0.73
C THR A 57 13.80 -17.82 0.12
N PHE A 58 13.76 -16.78 0.97
CA PHE A 58 12.66 -16.50 1.88
C PHE A 58 11.33 -16.36 1.12
N PHE A 59 11.30 -15.53 0.08
CA PHE A 59 10.08 -15.33 -0.70
C PHE A 59 9.73 -16.56 -1.53
N ARG A 60 10.72 -17.25 -2.11
CA ARG A 60 10.48 -18.50 -2.83
C ARG A 60 9.86 -19.56 -1.94
N ASP A 61 10.35 -19.73 -0.73
CA ASP A 61 9.84 -20.68 0.24
C ASP A 61 8.46 -20.27 0.76
N LEU A 62 8.25 -18.97 1.04
CA LEU A 62 6.94 -18.45 1.42
C LEU A 62 5.88 -18.81 0.37
N PHE A 63 6.11 -18.43 -0.89
CA PHE A 63 5.13 -18.68 -1.95
C PHE A 63 5.04 -20.16 -2.32
N SER A 64 6.07 -20.97 -2.09
CA SER A 64 6.01 -22.43 -2.32
C SER A 64 5.41 -23.20 -1.16
N SER A 65 5.27 -22.58 0.02
CA SER A 65 4.79 -23.26 1.22
C SER A 65 3.34 -23.76 1.04
N PRO A 66 3.00 -24.96 1.54
CA PRO A 66 1.64 -25.49 1.44
C PRO A 66 0.61 -24.55 2.07
N GLN A 67 0.97 -23.86 3.16
CA GLN A 67 0.07 -22.96 3.86
C GLN A 67 -0.20 -21.68 3.08
N ALA A 68 0.83 -21.08 2.47
CA ALA A 68 0.63 -19.92 1.60
C ALA A 68 -0.18 -20.31 0.35
N GLN A 69 0.14 -21.43 -0.30
CA GLN A 69 -0.60 -21.92 -1.46
C GLN A 69 -2.09 -22.18 -1.18
N LYS A 70 -2.42 -22.56 0.06
CA LYS A 70 -3.80 -22.79 0.50
C LYS A 70 -4.53 -21.51 0.90
N SER A 71 -3.84 -20.55 1.52
CA SER A 71 -4.45 -19.39 2.19
C SER A 71 -4.40 -18.10 1.37
N LEU A 72 -3.43 -17.98 0.47
CA LEU A 72 -3.27 -16.83 -0.41
C LEU A 72 -3.97 -17.10 -1.75
N ALA A 73 -4.68 -16.08 -2.21
CA ALA A 73 -5.26 -15.99 -3.53
C ALA A 73 -4.73 -14.75 -4.28
N VAL A 74 -4.67 -14.85 -5.60
CA VAL A 74 -4.28 -13.76 -6.51
C VAL A 74 -5.48 -13.35 -7.34
N ALA A 75 -5.57 -12.06 -7.66
CA ALA A 75 -6.62 -11.56 -8.52
C ALA A 75 -6.43 -12.09 -9.94
N THR A 76 -7.44 -12.77 -10.47
CA THR A 76 -7.48 -13.30 -11.84
C THR A 76 -8.37 -12.48 -12.77
N GLY A 77 -9.02 -11.45 -12.22
CA GLY A 77 -9.97 -10.57 -12.90
C GLY A 77 -10.45 -9.48 -11.92
N ARG A 78 -11.49 -8.72 -12.30
CA ARG A 78 -11.98 -7.60 -11.45
C ARG A 78 -12.55 -8.05 -10.10
N THR A 79 -13.15 -9.23 -10.04
CA THR A 79 -13.84 -9.76 -8.85
C THR A 79 -13.50 -11.22 -8.59
N SER A 80 -12.59 -11.79 -9.39
CA SER A 80 -12.23 -13.21 -9.31
C SER A 80 -10.87 -13.39 -8.67
N TRP A 81 -10.79 -14.36 -7.79
CA TRP A 81 -9.57 -14.77 -7.09
C TRP A 81 -9.24 -16.22 -7.44
N GLY A 82 -7.96 -16.51 -7.67
CA GLY A 82 -7.46 -17.84 -7.95
C GLY A 82 -6.26 -18.20 -7.07
N PRO A 83 -5.81 -19.46 -7.09
CA PRO A 83 -4.61 -19.86 -6.37
C PRO A 83 -3.36 -19.19 -6.97
N ILE A 84 -2.30 -19.02 -6.17
CA ILE A 84 -1.00 -18.52 -6.64
C ILE A 84 -0.44 -19.43 -7.75
N GLY A 85 -0.56 -20.75 -7.56
CA GLY A 85 0.03 -21.73 -8.46
C GLY A 85 1.53 -21.95 -8.21
N PRO A 86 2.17 -22.85 -8.99
CA PRO A 86 3.56 -23.23 -8.76
C PRO A 86 4.52 -22.05 -8.99
N VAL A 87 5.42 -21.84 -8.04
CA VAL A 87 6.42 -20.77 -8.08
C VAL A 87 7.49 -21.11 -9.12
N LYS A 88 7.55 -20.32 -10.20
CA LYS A 88 8.59 -20.45 -11.24
C LYS A 88 9.81 -19.56 -10.98
N SER A 89 9.54 -18.34 -10.53
CA SER A 89 10.55 -17.32 -10.23
C SER A 89 9.97 -16.32 -9.24
N VAL A 90 10.83 -15.70 -8.46
CA VAL A 90 10.47 -14.58 -7.59
C VAL A 90 11.36 -13.41 -7.96
N VAL A 91 10.74 -12.24 -8.10
CA VAL A 91 11.45 -10.96 -8.28
C VAL A 91 11.00 -10.07 -7.15
N ALA A 92 11.95 -9.63 -6.33
CA ALA A 92 11.70 -8.72 -5.23
C ALA A 92 12.51 -7.44 -5.45
N THR A 93 11.82 -6.31 -5.49
CA THR A 93 12.45 -4.99 -5.65
C THR A 93 12.34 -4.25 -4.32
N GLU A 94 13.48 -3.83 -3.78
CA GLU A 94 13.50 -3.00 -2.59
C GLU A 94 13.02 -1.59 -2.92
N LEU A 95 12.03 -1.11 -2.17
CA LEU A 95 11.56 0.26 -2.29
C LEU A 95 12.43 1.15 -1.40
N ASN A 96 13.11 2.11 -2.01
CA ASN A 96 13.86 3.14 -1.30
C ASN A 96 12.89 4.17 -0.69
N CYS A 97 12.43 3.91 0.53
CA CYS A 97 11.59 4.85 1.26
C CYS A 97 12.47 5.90 1.98
N THR A 98 12.48 7.13 1.48
CA THR A 98 13.19 8.26 2.11
C THR A 98 12.36 9.01 3.15
N ALA A 99 11.02 8.88 3.07
CA ALA A 99 10.09 9.44 4.05
C ALA A 99 9.68 8.38 5.08
N THR A 100 9.86 8.68 6.37
CA THR A 100 9.53 7.78 7.49
C THR A 100 8.16 8.04 8.08
N ASN A 101 7.55 9.17 7.75
CA ASN A 101 6.22 9.56 8.20
C ASN A 101 5.50 10.33 7.08
N MET A 102 4.20 10.55 7.27
CA MET A 102 3.33 11.23 6.32
C MET A 102 3.15 12.73 6.66
N SER A 103 4.02 13.32 7.50
CA SER A 103 3.83 14.69 7.98
C SER A 103 4.03 15.75 6.91
N PHE A 104 4.67 15.40 5.78
CA PHE A 104 4.77 16.30 4.64
C PHE A 104 3.39 16.62 4.03
N PHE A 105 2.38 15.76 4.21
CA PHE A 105 1.00 16.05 3.83
C PHE A 105 0.31 17.02 4.79
N ASP A 106 0.85 17.26 5.99
CA ASP A 106 0.24 18.21 6.92
C ASP A 106 0.30 19.63 6.37
N LYS A 107 1.35 19.96 5.59
CA LYS A 107 1.42 21.22 4.83
C LYS A 107 0.18 21.44 3.95
N ILE A 108 -0.26 20.42 3.22
CA ILE A 108 -1.44 20.51 2.33
C ILE A 108 -2.73 20.73 3.14
N LYS A 109 -2.80 20.18 4.36
CA LYS A 109 -3.95 20.37 5.27
C LYS A 109 -3.95 21.75 5.93
N GLU A 110 -2.76 22.33 6.12
CA GLU A 110 -2.55 23.61 6.80
C GLU A 110 -2.62 24.81 5.84
N MET A 111 -2.51 24.60 4.53
CA MET A 111 -2.65 25.64 3.51
C MET A 111 -4.02 26.33 3.59
N GLN A 112 -3.97 27.66 3.68
CA GLN A 112 -5.13 28.55 3.76
C GLN A 112 -4.98 29.68 2.75
N ASP A 113 -6.11 30.21 2.31
CA ASP A 113 -6.24 31.34 1.36
C ASP A 113 -5.48 31.19 0.01
N PRO A 114 -6.02 30.43 -0.96
CA PRO A 114 -7.20 29.57 -0.87
C PRO A 114 -6.99 28.31 -0.01
N TYR A 115 -8.07 27.61 0.34
CA TYR A 115 -7.93 26.31 1.00
C TYR A 115 -7.67 25.25 -0.06
N VAL A 116 -6.66 24.40 0.11
CA VAL A 116 -6.54 23.18 -0.70
C VAL A 116 -7.47 22.10 -0.16
N ILE A 117 -7.49 21.94 1.16
CA ILE A 117 -8.38 21.02 1.88
C ILE A 117 -9.30 21.84 2.79
N ARG A 118 -10.61 21.64 2.66
CA ARG A 118 -11.62 22.28 3.52
C ARG A 118 -11.63 21.63 4.91
N SER A 119 -12.19 22.33 5.90
CA SER A 119 -12.29 21.87 7.29
C SER A 119 -12.94 20.49 7.49
N LYS A 120 -13.74 19.99 6.53
CA LYS A 120 -14.35 18.66 6.54
C LYS A 120 -13.54 17.57 5.82
N GLY A 121 -12.32 17.89 5.36
CA GLY A 121 -11.43 16.96 4.65
C GLY A 121 -11.78 16.76 3.17
N SER A 122 -12.59 17.63 2.58
CA SER A 122 -12.85 17.62 1.13
C SER A 122 -11.88 18.55 0.41
N ILE A 123 -11.40 18.15 -0.76
CA ILE A 123 -10.58 19.01 -1.63
C ILE A 123 -11.44 20.21 -2.08
N ALA A 124 -10.86 21.41 -2.09
CA ALA A 124 -11.55 22.58 -2.57
C ALA A 124 -11.60 22.61 -4.10
N HIS A 125 -12.81 22.68 -4.65
CA HIS A 125 -13.02 22.92 -6.07
C HIS A 125 -12.67 24.34 -6.49
N CYS A 126 -12.20 24.50 -7.72
CA CYS A 126 -11.94 25.76 -8.39
C CYS A 126 -12.69 25.81 -9.74
N PHE A 127 -12.56 26.90 -10.49
CA PHE A 127 -13.12 26.96 -11.84
C PHE A 127 -12.32 26.07 -12.78
N ASP A 128 -13.04 25.38 -13.67
CA ASP A 128 -12.41 24.48 -14.63
C ASP A 128 -11.46 25.24 -15.56
N GLU A 129 -10.20 24.82 -15.58
CA GLU A 129 -9.15 25.32 -16.45
C GLU A 129 -8.46 24.13 -17.15
N TYR A 130 -7.95 24.33 -18.36
CA TYR A 130 -7.20 23.31 -19.08
C TYR A 130 -5.76 23.75 -19.28
N VAL A 131 -4.83 22.97 -18.74
CA VAL A 131 -3.39 23.20 -18.86
C VAL A 131 -2.76 21.93 -19.40
N ASP A 132 -2.06 22.04 -20.54
CA ASP A 132 -1.44 20.91 -21.25
C ASP A 132 -2.37 19.71 -21.49
N GLY A 133 -3.66 19.97 -21.71
CA GLY A 133 -4.68 18.94 -21.94
C GLY A 133 -5.21 18.27 -20.68
N ILE A 134 -4.80 18.71 -19.48
CA ILE A 134 -5.32 18.25 -18.20
C ILE A 134 -6.36 19.25 -17.69
N GLN A 135 -7.53 18.75 -17.31
CA GLN A 135 -8.55 19.57 -16.65
C GLN A 135 -8.20 19.76 -15.17
N ILE A 136 -7.95 21.01 -14.78
CA ILE A 136 -7.82 21.46 -13.41
C ILE A 136 -9.21 21.88 -12.93
N SER A 137 -9.73 21.21 -11.91
CA SER A 137 -11.08 21.45 -11.35
C SER A 137 -11.09 21.51 -9.81
N ASP A 138 -9.91 21.48 -9.21
CA ASP A 138 -9.69 21.62 -7.79
C ASP A 138 -8.31 22.22 -7.47
N GLU A 139 -8.20 22.82 -6.29
CA GLU A 139 -7.00 23.52 -5.83
C GLU A 139 -5.81 22.56 -5.59
N LEU A 140 -6.05 21.26 -5.36
CA LEU A 140 -4.97 20.28 -5.22
C LEU A 140 -4.29 20.04 -6.57
N ARG A 141 -5.06 19.86 -7.65
CA ARG A 141 -4.50 19.77 -9.01
C ARG A 141 -3.82 21.06 -9.39
N ARG A 142 -4.39 22.21 -9.03
CA ARG A 142 -3.80 23.52 -9.28
C ARG A 142 -2.42 23.65 -8.63
N LEU A 143 -2.31 23.33 -7.33
CA LEU A 143 -1.05 23.30 -6.58
C LEU A 143 0.01 22.38 -7.23
N LEU A 144 -0.39 21.21 -7.72
CA LEU A 144 0.55 20.21 -8.24
C LEU A 144 0.99 20.46 -9.70
N ILE A 145 0.21 21.21 -10.47
CA ILE A 145 0.41 21.38 -11.93
C ILE A 145 0.88 22.80 -12.26
N LEU A 146 0.36 23.83 -11.58
CA LEU A 146 0.72 25.22 -11.84
C LEU A 146 1.82 25.67 -10.89
N GLU A 147 3.01 25.90 -11.46
CA GLU A 147 4.13 26.51 -10.73
C GLU A 147 3.81 27.92 -10.23
N ASP A 148 2.91 28.63 -10.91
CA ASP A 148 2.44 29.97 -10.52
C ASP A 148 1.22 29.92 -9.55
N SER A 149 0.92 28.77 -8.96
CA SER A 149 -0.16 28.65 -7.97
C SER A 149 0.17 29.47 -6.71
N ASP A 150 -0.84 30.13 -6.14
CA ASP A 150 -0.76 30.81 -4.84
C ASP A 150 -0.28 29.89 -3.69
N HIS A 151 -0.24 28.58 -3.90
CA HIS A 151 0.19 27.56 -2.94
C HIS A 151 1.54 26.91 -3.26
N TYR A 152 2.22 27.31 -4.33
CA TYR A 152 3.46 26.67 -4.77
C TYR A 152 4.67 26.99 -3.86
N GLU A 153 4.66 28.15 -3.21
CA GLU A 153 5.66 28.56 -2.20
C GLU A 153 5.30 28.08 -0.78
#